data_AF-A0AA41C141-F1
#
_entry.id   AF-A0AA41C141-F1
#
_cell.length_a   1.000
_cell.length_b   1.000
_cell.length_c   1.000
_cell.angle_alpha   90.00
_cell.angle_beta   90.00
_cell.angle_gamma   90.00
#
_symmetry.space_group_name_H-M   'P 1'
#
loop_
_entity.id
_entity.type
_entity.pdbx_description
1 polymer ?
#
loop_
_entity_poly.entity_id
_entity_poly.type
_entity_poly.pdbx_seq_one_letter_code
_entity_poly.pdbx_strand_id
1 'polypeptide(L)'
;VTFRVPAIMETNEREAYKLYSGEGSFNVIIRPTYQQAVLKFQKAVVDLKAIAPTPTAADDLKGTTAKVQFVKAFRQVNQQLNSLSMYNDFTWENSEKAFGIAQPEVESYTGKYLRIKAVVTNQEPEKVPEELAALDFSLAVGSVVLVDYDYLTQLIQDWIDEQQQYSTPDQAQAHMTDYLQNSAKVQASLNKLAETQPQQAQLIREAMPYIEQQMQQSQQQSDPNQAPVALNARELVADYAQRQLVKKTSVFAHTWGLDQTALLRVAREHTVGTDEWHHEQELTQSANLAAALQAQTATGPKIPAILPLYRIKSQAAWRQFIEHDLAIYLQK
;
A
#
# COMPACT_ATOMS: atom_id res chain seq x y z
N VAL A 1 20.63 -2.23 23.92
CA VAL A 1 20.27 -2.86 25.21
C VAL A 1 21.55 -3.09 25.99
N THR A 2 21.67 -2.47 27.15
CA THR A 2 22.82 -2.61 28.06
C THR A 2 22.46 -3.58 29.19
N PHE A 3 23.28 -4.60 29.39
CA PHE A 3 23.02 -5.73 30.29
C PHE A 3 23.52 -5.50 31.73
N ARG A 4 23.34 -4.30 32.29
CA ARG A 4 23.70 -3.98 33.69
C ARG A 4 22.49 -3.42 34.45
N VAL A 5 22.52 -3.51 35.79
CA VAL A 5 21.45 -2.97 36.66
C VAL A 5 21.20 -1.49 36.32
N PRO A 6 19.98 -1.11 35.89
CA PRO A 6 19.70 0.23 35.32
C PRO A 6 20.15 1.40 36.20
N ALA A 7 19.96 1.29 37.52
CA ALA A 7 20.30 2.34 38.48
C ALA A 7 21.80 2.64 38.56
N ILE A 8 22.65 1.62 38.43
CA ILE A 8 24.12 1.77 38.48
C ILE A 8 24.62 2.39 37.17
N MET A 9 24.00 2.03 36.06
CA MET A 9 24.33 2.58 34.74
C MET A 9 23.99 4.08 34.65
N GLU A 10 22.80 4.49 35.08
CA GLU A 10 22.41 5.90 35.07
C GLU A 10 23.35 6.76 35.94
N THR A 11 23.77 6.22 37.09
CA THR A 11 24.75 6.87 37.97
C THR A 11 26.10 7.05 37.25
N ASN A 12 26.59 5.99 36.60
CA ASN A 12 27.86 6.02 35.88
C ASN A 12 27.83 6.96 34.66
N GLU A 13 26.73 7.02 33.92
CA GLU A 13 26.56 7.96 32.80
C GLU A 13 26.55 9.41 33.29
N ARG A 14 25.92 9.67 34.44
CA ARG A 14 25.89 10.99 35.08
C ARG A 14 27.26 11.43 35.58
N GLU A 15 28.02 10.51 36.16
CA GLU A 15 29.39 10.78 36.59
C GLU A 15 30.33 11.01 35.40
N ALA A 16 30.20 10.20 34.34
CA ALA A 16 30.96 10.40 33.11
C ALA A 16 30.67 11.76 32.46
N TYR A 17 29.40 12.16 32.38
CA TYR A 17 29.04 13.48 31.85
C TYR A 17 29.65 14.63 32.66
N LYS A 18 29.57 14.58 33.99
CA LYS A 18 30.22 15.57 34.87
C LYS A 18 31.72 15.68 34.62
N LEU A 19 32.38 14.57 34.28
CA LEU A 19 33.82 14.51 34.06
C LEU A 19 34.25 15.08 32.70
N TYR A 20 33.44 14.88 31.65
CA TYR A 20 33.83 15.17 30.26
C TYR A 20 33.15 16.40 29.63
N SER A 21 32.04 16.92 30.17
CA SER A 21 31.17 17.87 29.44
C SER A 21 31.18 19.33 29.96
N GLY A 22 31.95 19.66 30.99
CA GLY A 22 32.00 21.04 31.54
C GLY A 22 30.68 21.50 32.18
N GLU A 23 30.44 22.82 32.25
CA GLU A 23 29.23 23.44 32.85
C GLU A 23 27.97 23.34 31.95
N GLY A 24 27.59 22.12 31.56
CA GLY A 24 26.37 21.81 30.82
C GLY A 24 25.34 21.04 31.66
N SER A 25 24.06 21.04 31.25
CA SER A 25 23.02 20.25 31.92
C SER A 25 22.91 18.85 31.32
N PHE A 26 23.07 17.82 32.17
CA PHE A 26 22.94 16.38 31.85
C PHE A 26 21.64 16.04 31.08
N ASN A 27 20.58 16.80 31.33
CA ASN A 27 19.26 16.60 30.70
C ASN A 27 19.21 16.98 29.20
N VAL A 28 20.25 17.62 28.66
CA VAL A 28 20.30 18.02 27.23
C VAL A 28 20.65 16.84 26.32
N ILE A 29 21.36 15.83 26.83
CA ILE A 29 21.83 14.67 26.04
C ILE A 29 20.94 13.44 26.24
N ILE A 30 20.22 13.37 27.37
CA ILE A 30 19.38 12.22 27.70
C ILE A 30 18.00 12.35 27.04
N ARG A 31 17.57 11.25 26.41
CA ARG A 31 16.22 11.13 25.85
C ARG A 31 15.18 11.26 26.98
N PRO A 32 14.05 11.94 26.72
CA PRO A 32 12.99 12.05 27.71
C PRO A 32 12.49 10.66 28.15
N THR A 33 11.84 10.59 29.31
CA THR A 33 11.16 9.34 29.69
C THR A 33 9.99 9.07 28.74
N TYR A 34 9.53 7.81 28.65
CA TYR A 34 8.36 7.47 27.82
C TYR A 34 7.14 8.36 28.17
N GLN A 35 6.84 8.53 29.46
CA GLN A 35 5.75 9.41 29.91
C GLN A 35 5.91 10.87 29.45
N GLN A 36 7.13 11.41 29.48
CA GLN A 36 7.39 12.76 28.98
C GLN A 36 7.25 12.84 27.45
N ALA A 37 7.66 11.81 26.71
CA ALA A 37 7.47 11.73 25.27
C ALA A 37 5.97 11.65 24.91
N VAL A 38 5.18 10.89 25.67
CA VAL A 38 3.72 10.80 25.51
C VAL A 38 3.06 12.16 25.71
N LEU A 39 3.43 12.90 26.76
CA LEU A 39 2.90 14.25 26.99
C LEU A 39 3.24 15.22 25.84
N LYS A 40 4.45 15.14 25.29
CA LYS A 40 4.85 15.93 24.12
C LYS A 40 4.03 15.58 22.88
N PHE A 41 3.77 14.29 22.65
CA PHE A 41 2.93 13.85 21.54
C PHE A 41 1.47 14.29 21.69
N GLN A 42 0.88 14.09 22.87
CA GLN A 42 -0.48 14.55 23.19
C GLN A 42 -0.62 16.06 22.93
N LYS A 43 0.35 16.87 23.36
CA LYS A 43 0.34 18.30 23.09
C LYS A 43 0.34 18.60 21.59
N ALA A 44 1.22 17.95 20.82
CA ALA A 44 1.25 18.13 19.37
C ALA A 44 -0.08 17.72 18.70
N VAL A 45 -0.72 16.66 19.19
CA VAL A 45 -2.04 16.20 18.72
C VAL A 45 -3.12 17.24 19.01
N VAL A 46 -3.14 17.83 20.21
CA VAL A 46 -4.06 18.92 20.58
C VAL A 46 -3.86 20.12 19.67
N ASP A 47 -2.61 20.53 19.43
CA ASP A 47 -2.28 21.66 18.57
C ASP A 47 -2.73 21.41 17.11
N LEU A 48 -2.57 20.18 16.60
CA LEU A 48 -3.08 19.78 15.29
C LEU A 48 -4.62 19.84 15.23
N LYS A 49 -5.29 19.24 16.23
CA LYS A 49 -6.76 19.20 16.30
C LYS A 49 -7.40 20.57 16.53
N ALA A 50 -6.67 21.53 17.09
CA ALA A 50 -7.12 22.92 17.19
C ALA A 50 -7.22 23.60 15.82
N ILE A 51 -6.38 23.20 14.85
CA ILE A 51 -6.38 23.72 13.49
C ILE A 51 -7.37 22.94 12.61
N ALA A 52 -7.31 21.61 12.68
CA ALA A 52 -8.19 20.71 11.94
C ALA A 52 -8.70 19.65 12.91
N PRO A 53 -9.93 19.79 13.47
CA PRO A 53 -10.46 18.86 14.46
C PRO A 53 -10.59 17.42 13.96
N THR A 54 -10.75 17.26 12.64
CA THR A 54 -10.78 15.96 11.96
C THR A 54 -9.91 16.01 10.70
N PRO A 55 -9.46 14.85 10.18
CA PRO A 55 -8.74 14.81 8.91
C PRO A 55 -9.54 15.42 7.75
N THR A 56 -10.86 15.26 7.74
CA THR A 56 -11.73 15.86 6.72
C THR A 56 -11.76 17.39 6.81
N ALA A 57 -11.74 17.96 8.02
CA ALA A 57 -11.66 19.42 8.20
C ALA A 57 -10.37 20.02 7.61
N ALA A 58 -9.31 19.22 7.45
CA ALA A 58 -8.08 19.65 6.78
C ALA A 58 -8.28 19.88 5.27
N ASP A 59 -9.25 19.22 4.62
CA ASP A 59 -9.61 19.49 3.22
C ASP A 59 -10.23 20.88 3.05
N ASP A 60 -10.96 21.34 4.08
CA ASP A 60 -11.67 22.62 4.08
C ASP A 60 -10.78 23.82 4.47
N LEU A 61 -9.48 23.61 4.71
CA LEU A 61 -8.54 24.68 5.05
C LEU A 61 -8.41 25.68 3.90
N LYS A 62 -9.06 26.84 4.06
CA LYS A 62 -9.03 27.94 3.10
C LYS A 62 -7.85 28.88 3.38
N GLY A 63 -7.18 29.27 2.30
CA GLY A 63 -6.08 30.23 2.35
C GLY A 63 -4.73 29.62 2.72
N THR A 64 -3.68 30.37 2.41
CA THR A 64 -2.28 29.96 2.57
C THR A 64 -1.91 29.79 4.04
N THR A 65 -2.29 30.74 4.89
CA THR A 65 -1.92 30.76 6.32
C THR A 65 -2.41 29.52 7.07
N ALA A 66 -3.64 29.07 6.82
CA ALA A 66 -4.21 27.90 7.48
C ALA A 66 -3.48 26.60 7.05
N LYS A 67 -3.14 26.48 5.77
CA LYS A 67 -2.35 25.35 5.24
C LYS A 67 -0.93 25.34 5.83
N VAL A 68 -0.30 26.50 5.96
CA VAL A 68 1.03 26.65 6.59
C VAL A 68 0.99 26.19 8.05
N GLN A 69 -0.02 26.61 8.82
CA GLN A 69 -0.18 26.21 10.21
C GLN A 69 -0.41 24.70 10.35
N PHE A 70 -1.28 24.14 9.50
CA PHE A 70 -1.51 22.69 9.46
C PHE A 70 -0.24 21.91 9.17
N VAL A 71 0.53 22.30 8.14
CA VAL A 71 1.79 21.64 7.77
C VAL A 71 2.78 21.66 8.94
N LYS A 72 2.93 22.81 9.62
CA LYS A 72 3.81 22.93 10.80
C LYS A 72 3.35 22.04 11.96
N ALA A 73 2.06 22.05 12.28
CA ALA A 73 1.50 21.25 13.37
C ALA A 73 1.60 19.75 13.08
N PHE A 74 1.29 19.32 11.86
CA PHE A 74 1.42 17.93 11.44
C PHE A 74 2.88 17.45 11.49
N ARG A 75 3.84 18.28 11.06
CA ARG A 75 5.27 17.95 11.19
C ARG A 75 5.68 17.73 12.64
N GLN A 76 5.16 18.53 13.57
CA GLN A 76 5.41 18.32 15.01
C GLN A 76 4.81 17.01 15.50
N VAL A 77 3.56 16.69 15.13
CA VAL A 77 2.94 15.39 15.44
C VAL A 77 3.79 14.24 14.92
N ASN A 78 4.23 14.31 13.65
CA ASN A 78 5.03 13.26 13.05
C ASN A 78 6.41 13.12 13.72
N GLN A 79 7.05 14.23 14.08
CA GLN A 79 8.33 14.22 14.79
C GLN A 79 8.19 13.57 16.18
N GLN A 80 7.15 13.92 16.94
CA GLN A 80 6.91 13.32 18.26
C GLN A 80 6.51 11.85 18.15
N LEU A 81 5.75 11.48 17.12
CA LEU A 81 5.41 10.08 16.84
C LEU A 81 6.65 9.24 16.55
N ASN A 82 7.56 9.74 15.71
CA ASN A 82 8.84 9.07 15.44
C ASN A 82 9.69 8.95 16.71
N SER A 83 9.65 9.95 17.59
CA SER A 83 10.33 9.84 18.88
C SER A 83 9.71 8.75 19.75
N LEU A 84 8.37 8.64 19.77
CA LEU A 84 7.64 7.64 20.54
C LEU A 84 7.88 6.22 20.04
N SER A 85 7.94 6.01 18.72
CA SER A 85 8.15 4.68 18.13
C SER A 85 9.50 4.05 18.48
N MET A 86 10.45 4.83 19.00
CA MET A 86 11.74 4.33 19.48
C MET A 86 11.70 3.73 20.89
N TYR A 87 10.59 3.85 21.63
CA TYR A 87 10.43 3.28 22.97
C TYR A 87 9.80 1.89 22.87
N ASN A 88 10.32 0.93 23.63
CA ASN A 88 9.75 -0.43 23.67
C ASN A 88 8.31 -0.47 24.21
N ASP A 89 7.94 0.51 25.05
CA ASP A 89 6.61 0.60 25.67
C ASP A 89 5.54 1.21 24.73
N PHE A 90 5.95 1.64 23.52
CA PHE A 90 5.04 2.22 22.54
C PHE A 90 4.14 1.15 21.92
N THR A 91 2.82 1.37 22.01
CA THR A 91 1.79 0.55 21.38
C THR A 91 0.63 1.43 20.92
N TRP A 92 -0.04 1.03 19.84
CA TRP A 92 -1.28 1.66 19.38
C TRP A 92 -2.52 1.15 20.13
N GLU A 93 -2.38 0.12 20.97
CA GLU A 93 -3.45 -0.37 21.83
C GLU A 93 -3.89 0.74 22.81
N ASN A 94 -5.20 1.02 22.89
CA ASN A 94 -5.77 2.13 23.68
C ASN A 94 -5.23 3.53 23.34
N SER A 95 -4.71 3.72 22.12
CA SER A 95 -4.13 4.99 21.65
C SER A 95 -5.05 6.19 21.75
N GLU A 96 -6.36 6.04 21.56
CA GLU A 96 -7.30 7.16 21.74
C GLU A 96 -7.25 7.73 23.17
N LYS A 97 -7.18 6.86 24.18
CA LYS A 97 -7.09 7.27 25.58
C LYS A 97 -5.68 7.72 25.94
N ALA A 98 -4.66 7.05 25.40
CA ALA A 98 -3.27 7.31 25.72
C ALA A 98 -2.71 8.56 25.02
N PHE A 99 -3.18 8.87 23.81
CA PHE A 99 -2.60 9.91 22.94
C PHE A 99 -3.60 10.95 22.46
N GLY A 100 -4.91 10.69 22.57
CA GLY A 100 -5.96 11.55 22.01
C GLY A 100 -6.12 11.42 20.50
N ILE A 101 -5.46 10.43 19.89
CA ILE A 101 -5.51 10.14 18.45
C ILE A 101 -5.25 8.65 18.21
N ALA A 102 -5.96 8.06 17.26
CA ALA A 102 -5.75 6.67 16.83
C ALA A 102 -4.84 6.60 15.60
N GLN A 103 -4.20 5.45 15.37
CA GLN A 103 -3.35 5.23 14.20
C GLN A 103 -4.05 5.55 12.86
N PRO A 104 -5.29 5.10 12.59
CA PRO A 104 -5.98 5.41 11.33
C PRO A 104 -6.28 6.92 11.16
N GLU A 105 -6.40 7.66 12.26
CA GLU A 105 -6.62 9.10 12.23
C GLU A 105 -5.32 9.83 11.84
N VAL A 106 -4.16 9.43 12.40
CA VAL A 106 -2.84 9.95 12.01
C VAL A 106 -2.57 9.68 10.53
N GLU A 107 -2.88 8.47 10.07
CA GLU A 107 -2.79 8.06 8.67
C GLU A 107 -3.62 8.96 7.76
N SER A 108 -4.86 9.23 8.16
CA SER A 108 -5.75 10.14 7.43
C SER A 108 -5.16 11.56 7.34
N TYR A 109 -4.59 12.12 8.42
CA TYR A 109 -3.89 13.42 8.39
C TYR A 109 -2.65 13.39 7.49
N THR A 110 -1.92 12.26 7.44
CA THR A 110 -0.76 12.07 6.55
C THR A 110 -1.16 12.24 5.09
N GLY A 111 -2.26 11.63 4.65
CA GLY A 111 -2.78 11.81 3.30
C GLY A 111 -3.08 13.27 2.96
N LYS A 112 -3.62 14.05 3.91
CA LYS A 112 -3.89 15.49 3.74
C LYS A 112 -2.61 16.30 3.60
N TYR A 113 -1.61 16.01 4.43
CA TYR A 113 -0.30 16.61 4.34
C TYR A 113 0.36 16.35 2.97
N LEU A 114 0.34 15.10 2.50
CA LEU A 114 0.91 14.73 1.20
C LEU A 114 0.20 15.42 0.04
N ARG A 115 -1.12 15.59 0.11
CA ARG A 115 -1.88 16.36 -0.88
C ARG A 115 -1.43 17.83 -0.93
N ILE A 116 -1.24 18.47 0.23
CA ILE A 116 -0.74 19.86 0.27
C ILE A 116 0.67 19.94 -0.32
N LYS A 117 1.56 18.99 0.04
CA LYS A 117 2.91 18.88 -0.54
C LYS A 117 2.85 18.75 -2.05
N ALA A 118 2.03 17.84 -2.58
CA ALA A 118 1.90 17.60 -4.01
C ALA A 118 1.42 18.85 -4.77
N VAL A 119 0.46 19.60 -4.21
CA VAL A 119 0.02 20.88 -4.80
C VAL A 119 1.18 21.88 -4.86
N VAL A 120 2.00 21.98 -3.81
CA VAL A 120 3.16 22.89 -3.77
C VAL A 120 4.27 22.45 -4.72
N THR A 121 4.51 21.15 -4.86
CA THR A 121 5.59 20.62 -5.72
C THR A 121 5.21 20.58 -7.21
N ASN A 122 3.95 20.36 -7.55
CA ASN A 122 3.49 20.19 -8.94
C ASN A 122 3.01 21.49 -9.60
N GLN A 123 2.92 22.60 -8.86
CA GLN A 123 2.56 23.90 -9.40
C GLN A 123 3.79 24.66 -9.90
N GLU A 124 3.58 25.52 -10.91
CA GLU A 124 4.61 26.46 -11.33
C GLU A 124 5.03 27.34 -10.13
N PRO A 125 6.34 27.60 -9.93
CA PRO A 125 6.84 28.32 -8.76
C PRO A 125 6.16 29.67 -8.51
N GLU A 126 5.78 30.36 -9.59
CA GLU A 126 5.11 31.67 -9.56
C GLU A 126 3.65 31.61 -9.06
N LYS A 127 3.02 30.43 -9.09
CA LYS A 127 1.63 30.21 -8.65
C LYS A 127 1.53 29.68 -7.21
N VAL A 128 2.67 29.29 -6.62
CA VAL A 128 2.74 28.83 -5.24
C VAL A 128 2.93 30.03 -4.32
N PRO A 129 2.09 30.21 -3.29
CA PRO A 129 2.33 31.24 -2.28
C PRO A 129 3.70 31.05 -1.62
N GLU A 130 4.48 32.12 -1.52
CA GLU A 130 5.86 32.11 -0.99
C GLU A 130 5.96 31.45 0.40
N GLU A 131 4.95 31.68 1.24
CA GLU A 131 4.84 31.10 2.59
C GLU A 131 4.76 29.57 2.60
N LEU A 132 4.17 28.96 1.56
CA LEU A 132 4.09 27.51 1.39
C LEU A 132 5.35 26.97 0.71
N ALA A 133 5.91 27.71 -0.25
CA ALA A 133 7.17 27.33 -0.91
C ALA A 133 8.36 27.32 0.08
N ALA A 134 8.33 28.19 1.09
CA ALA A 134 9.36 28.25 2.14
C ALA A 134 9.26 27.12 3.19
N LEU A 135 8.22 26.27 3.13
CA LEU A 135 8.09 25.16 4.06
C LEU A 135 8.95 23.98 3.63
N ASP A 136 9.75 23.49 4.57
CA ASP A 136 10.38 22.19 4.42
C ASP A 136 9.33 21.08 4.59
N PHE A 137 9.10 20.31 3.53
CA PHE A 137 8.15 19.19 3.52
C PHE A 137 8.80 17.84 3.89
N SER A 138 10.06 17.85 4.31
CA SER A 138 10.75 16.65 4.78
C SER A 138 10.14 16.21 6.12
N LEU A 139 9.57 15.01 6.11
CA LEU A 139 9.17 14.32 7.32
C LEU A 139 10.40 13.61 7.90
N ALA A 140 10.61 13.72 9.22
CA ALA A 140 11.64 12.93 9.88
C ALA A 140 11.38 11.43 9.60
N VAL A 141 12.46 10.67 9.41
CA VAL A 141 12.38 9.22 9.14
C VAL A 141 11.95 8.50 10.43
N GLY A 142 10.91 7.66 10.35
CA GLY A 142 10.39 6.88 11.48
C GLY A 142 8.87 6.66 11.50
N SER A 143 8.14 7.22 10.53
CA SER A 143 6.69 7.31 10.53
C SER A 143 6.03 6.01 10.08
N VAL A 144 4.88 5.68 10.67
CA VAL A 144 3.92 4.71 10.12
C VAL A 144 3.59 5.15 8.70
N VAL A 145 4.30 4.60 7.72
CA VAL A 145 3.97 4.81 6.32
C VAL A 145 2.64 4.10 6.10
N LEU A 146 1.61 4.88 5.77
CA LEU A 146 0.38 4.33 5.22
C LEU A 146 0.77 3.58 3.95
N VAL A 147 0.73 2.26 4.04
CA VAL A 147 0.92 1.43 2.86
C VAL A 147 -0.44 1.26 2.23
N ASP A 148 -0.70 2.05 1.20
CA ASP A 148 -1.78 1.84 0.26
C ASP A 148 -1.23 1.24 -1.05
N TYR A 149 -2.14 0.93 -1.97
CA TYR A 149 -1.79 0.43 -3.30
C TYR A 149 -0.82 1.36 -4.06
N ASP A 150 -1.04 2.67 -3.96
CA ASP A 150 -0.24 3.66 -4.69
C ASP A 150 1.20 3.69 -4.18
N TYR A 151 1.40 3.69 -2.87
CA TYR A 151 2.71 3.63 -2.24
C TYR A 151 3.41 2.30 -2.52
N LEU A 152 2.70 1.17 -2.43
CA LEU A 152 3.30 -0.13 -2.68
C LEU A 152 3.71 -0.27 -4.16
N THR A 153 2.90 0.19 -5.10
CA THR A 153 3.26 0.18 -6.52
C THR A 153 4.39 1.14 -6.86
N GLN A 154 4.51 2.28 -6.18
CA GLN A 154 5.70 3.14 -6.27
C GLN A 154 6.95 2.46 -5.75
N LEU A 155 6.87 1.77 -4.60
CA LEU A 155 8.01 1.04 -4.05
C LEU A 155 8.45 -0.12 -4.96
N ILE A 156 7.50 -0.78 -5.62
CA ILE A 156 7.80 -1.78 -6.65
C ILE A 156 8.42 -1.10 -7.89
N GLN A 157 7.97 0.09 -8.28
CA GLN A 157 8.57 0.86 -9.38
C GLN A 157 10.02 1.21 -9.09
N ASP A 158 10.33 1.74 -7.90
CA ASP A 158 11.70 2.07 -7.49
C ASP A 158 12.61 0.83 -7.57
N TRP A 159 12.08 -0.33 -7.17
CA TRP A 159 12.78 -1.60 -7.23
C TRP A 159 13.01 -2.10 -8.67
N ILE A 160 12.04 -1.90 -9.56
CA ILE A 160 12.16 -2.17 -11.00
C ILE A 160 13.23 -1.27 -11.62
N ASP A 161 13.15 0.04 -11.38
CA ASP A 161 14.03 1.05 -11.96
C ASP A 161 15.50 0.81 -11.56
N GLU A 162 15.72 0.49 -10.28
CA GLU A 162 17.03 0.15 -9.74
C GLU A 162 17.61 -1.11 -10.43
N GLN A 163 16.79 -2.16 -10.63
CA GLN A 163 17.20 -3.34 -11.40
C GLN A 163 17.52 -3.02 -12.87
N GLN A 164 16.77 -2.13 -13.52
CA GLN A 164 17.06 -1.73 -14.91
C GLN A 164 18.34 -0.88 -15.01
N GLN A 165 18.78 -0.26 -13.91
CA GLN A 165 19.95 0.61 -13.89
C GLN A 165 21.29 -0.15 -13.94
N TYR A 166 21.28 -1.45 -13.60
CA TYR A 166 22.49 -2.28 -13.61
C TYR A 166 22.64 -2.99 -14.95
N SER A 167 23.58 -2.53 -15.78
CA SER A 167 23.81 -3.10 -17.12
C SER A 167 24.87 -4.21 -17.14
N THR A 168 25.66 -4.37 -16.06
CA THR A 168 26.72 -5.39 -15.97
C THR A 168 26.56 -6.29 -14.73
N PRO A 169 27.02 -7.56 -14.81
CA PRO A 169 27.01 -8.46 -13.65
C PRO A 169 27.76 -7.93 -12.43
N ASP A 170 28.87 -7.21 -12.64
CA ASP A 170 29.67 -6.62 -11.55
C ASP A 170 28.92 -5.49 -10.84
N GLN A 171 28.19 -4.65 -11.58
CA GLN A 171 27.33 -3.61 -11.00
C GLN A 171 26.17 -4.22 -10.21
N ALA A 172 25.51 -5.24 -10.77
CA ALA A 172 24.43 -5.95 -10.09
C ALA A 172 24.90 -6.63 -8.79
N GLN A 173 26.13 -7.18 -8.77
CA GLN A 173 26.72 -7.75 -7.56
C GLN A 173 27.05 -6.67 -6.52
N ALA A 174 27.61 -5.54 -6.93
CA ALA A 174 27.95 -4.44 -6.03
C ALA A 174 26.73 -3.86 -5.30
N HIS A 175 25.57 -3.86 -5.96
CA HIS A 175 24.31 -3.33 -5.42
C HIS A 175 23.32 -4.40 -4.94
N MET A 176 23.75 -5.66 -4.82
CA MET A 176 22.89 -6.75 -4.33
C MET A 176 22.31 -6.45 -2.94
N THR A 177 23.05 -5.75 -2.08
CA THR A 177 22.58 -5.36 -0.75
C THR A 177 21.39 -4.41 -0.82
N ASP A 178 21.46 -3.39 -1.70
CA ASP A 178 20.40 -2.39 -1.89
C ASP A 178 19.15 -3.06 -2.48
N TYR A 179 19.35 -3.94 -3.46
CA TYR A 179 18.29 -4.75 -4.06
C TYR A 179 17.56 -5.62 -3.02
N LEU A 180 18.29 -6.35 -2.17
CA LEU A 180 17.72 -7.17 -1.11
C LEU A 180 16.98 -6.32 -0.07
N GLN A 181 17.51 -5.14 0.25
CA GLN A 181 16.86 -4.21 1.18
C GLN A 181 15.55 -3.66 0.60
N ASN A 182 15.51 -3.29 -0.68
CA ASN A 182 14.32 -2.79 -1.33
C ASN A 182 13.27 -3.88 -1.54
N SER A 183 13.69 -5.09 -1.91
CA SER A 183 12.82 -6.28 -1.91
C SER A 183 12.20 -6.54 -0.53
N ALA A 184 12.99 -6.46 0.54
CA ALA A 184 12.50 -6.62 1.91
C ALA A 184 11.51 -5.51 2.30
N LYS A 185 11.73 -4.26 1.86
CA LYS A 185 10.77 -3.16 2.06
C LYS A 185 9.46 -3.42 1.33
N VAL A 186 9.49 -3.92 0.09
CA VAL A 186 8.29 -4.31 -0.68
C VAL A 186 7.51 -5.38 0.09
N GLN A 187 8.18 -6.44 0.55
CA GLN A 187 7.54 -7.51 1.32
C GLN A 187 6.94 -7.03 2.64
N ALA A 188 7.67 -6.21 3.40
CA ALA A 188 7.17 -5.62 4.64
C ALA A 188 5.95 -4.71 4.39
N SER A 189 5.98 -3.94 3.31
CA SER A 189 4.88 -3.07 2.91
C SER A 189 3.67 -3.90 2.45
N LEU A 190 3.89 -4.94 1.65
CA LEU A 190 2.84 -5.87 1.23
C LEU A 190 2.11 -6.53 2.41
N ASN A 191 2.85 -6.87 3.47
CA ASN A 191 2.24 -7.40 4.69
C ASN A 191 1.37 -6.37 5.42
N LYS A 192 1.82 -5.12 5.48
CA LYS A 192 1.01 -4.01 6.05
C LYS A 192 -0.24 -3.73 5.21
N LEU A 193 -0.12 -3.74 3.88
CA LEU A 193 -1.28 -3.61 2.99
C LEU A 193 -2.27 -4.75 3.21
N ALA A 194 -1.80 -5.96 3.51
CA ALA A 194 -2.68 -7.10 3.76
C ALA A 194 -3.54 -6.93 5.03
N GLU A 195 -3.10 -6.10 5.99
CA GLU A 195 -3.86 -5.79 7.20
C GLU A 195 -5.07 -4.88 6.91
N THR A 196 -4.95 -3.98 5.92
CA THR A 196 -5.97 -2.96 5.62
C THR A 196 -6.77 -3.25 4.34
N GLN A 197 -6.11 -3.78 3.31
CA GLN A 197 -6.64 -4.05 1.96
C GLN A 197 -6.22 -5.45 1.48
N PRO A 198 -6.76 -6.52 2.08
CA PRO A 198 -6.28 -7.90 1.87
C PRO A 198 -6.40 -8.38 0.41
N GLN A 199 -7.45 -7.96 -0.31
CA GLN A 199 -7.65 -8.35 -1.72
C GLN A 199 -6.61 -7.70 -2.65
N GLN A 200 -6.28 -6.42 -2.44
CA GLN A 200 -5.26 -5.72 -3.21
C GLN A 200 -3.86 -6.26 -2.90
N ALA A 201 -3.58 -6.54 -1.62
CA ALA A 201 -2.34 -7.20 -1.23
C ALA A 201 -2.21 -8.60 -1.85
N GLN A 202 -3.29 -9.38 -1.88
CA GLN A 202 -3.29 -10.69 -2.53
C GLN A 202 -3.00 -10.58 -4.03
N LEU A 203 -3.64 -9.65 -4.74
CA LEU A 203 -3.39 -9.43 -6.16
C LEU A 203 -1.91 -9.10 -6.43
N ILE A 204 -1.34 -8.16 -5.66
CA ILE A 204 0.08 -7.78 -5.82
C ILE A 204 0.97 -8.98 -5.51
N ARG A 205 0.69 -9.74 -4.44
CA ARG A 205 1.44 -10.95 -4.08
C ARG A 205 1.44 -11.99 -5.20
N GLU A 206 0.30 -12.20 -5.86
CA GLU A 206 0.17 -13.11 -6.99
C GLU A 206 0.87 -12.59 -8.26
N ALA A 207 0.95 -11.26 -8.42
CA ALA A 207 1.62 -10.61 -9.53
C ALA A 207 3.15 -10.54 -9.39
N MET A 208 3.71 -10.58 -8.17
CA MET A 208 5.17 -10.45 -7.95
C MET A 208 6.04 -11.41 -8.80
N PRO A 209 5.74 -12.72 -8.90
CA PRO A 209 6.53 -13.62 -9.75
C PRO A 209 6.47 -13.24 -11.23
N TYR A 210 5.34 -12.68 -11.69
CA TYR A 210 5.21 -12.18 -13.05
C TYR A 210 6.05 -10.92 -13.28
N ILE A 211 6.03 -9.98 -12.33
CA ILE A 211 6.86 -8.77 -12.36
C ILE A 211 8.35 -9.16 -12.42
N GLU A 212 8.79 -10.08 -11.56
CA GLU A 212 10.17 -10.61 -11.57
C GLU A 212 10.55 -11.23 -12.91
N GLN A 213 9.66 -12.01 -13.50
CA GLN A 213 9.88 -12.59 -14.82
C GLN A 213 10.02 -11.52 -15.91
N GLN A 214 9.21 -10.45 -15.87
CA GLN A 214 9.30 -9.35 -16.83
C GLN A 214 10.60 -8.56 -16.68
N MET A 215 11.07 -8.32 -15.45
CA MET A 215 12.37 -7.69 -15.19
C MET A 215 13.54 -8.52 -15.75
N GLN A 216 13.51 -9.83 -15.58
CA GLN A 216 14.54 -10.72 -16.14
C GLN A 216 14.54 -10.72 -17.67
N GLN A 217 13.35 -10.68 -18.28
CA GLN A 217 13.21 -10.63 -19.73
C GLN A 217 13.74 -9.32 -20.31
N SER A 218 13.48 -8.17 -19.66
CA SER A 218 13.96 -6.89 -20.14
C SER A 218 15.50 -6.81 -20.09
N GLN A 219 16.14 -7.38 -19.06
CA GLN A 219 17.60 -7.45 -18.97
C GLN A 219 18.23 -8.31 -20.07
N GLN A 220 17.57 -9.40 -20.47
CA GLN A 220 18.06 -10.28 -21.54
C GLN A 220 17.91 -9.66 -22.94
N GLN A 221 16.97 -8.72 -23.10
CA GLN A 221 16.65 -8.08 -24.38
C GLN A 221 17.27 -6.69 -24.53
N SER A 222 18.05 -6.22 -23.55
CA SER A 222 18.76 -4.94 -23.61
C SER A 222 19.75 -4.92 -24.80
N ASP A 223 19.41 -4.16 -25.85
CA ASP A 223 20.37 -3.75 -26.88
C ASP A 223 21.20 -2.58 -26.34
N PRO A 224 22.55 -2.64 -26.34
CA PRO A 224 23.38 -1.54 -25.87
C PRO A 224 23.18 -0.20 -26.62
N ASN A 225 22.50 -0.19 -27.77
CA ASN A 225 22.15 1.02 -28.53
C ASN A 225 20.71 1.52 -28.34
N GLN A 226 19.89 0.89 -27.49
CA GLN A 226 18.51 1.31 -27.23
C GLN A 226 18.24 1.48 -25.74
N ALA A 227 17.39 2.45 -25.40
CA ALA A 227 16.93 2.62 -24.03
C ALA A 227 16.17 1.35 -23.58
N PRO A 228 16.37 0.88 -22.33
CA PRO A 228 15.65 -0.27 -21.81
C PRO A 228 14.13 -0.04 -21.90
N VAL A 229 13.38 -1.11 -22.14
CA VAL A 229 11.91 -1.05 -22.15
C VAL A 229 11.45 -0.61 -20.76
N ALA A 230 10.81 0.55 -20.69
CA ALA A 230 10.30 1.08 -19.44
C ALA A 230 9.18 0.17 -18.91
N LEU A 231 9.46 -0.51 -17.80
CA LEU A 231 8.49 -1.32 -17.09
C LEU A 231 7.74 -0.44 -16.09
N ASN A 232 6.41 -0.56 -16.05
CA ASN A 232 5.58 0.16 -15.09
C ASN A 232 4.92 -0.82 -14.11
N ALA A 233 5.14 -0.64 -12.81
CA ALA A 233 4.64 -1.53 -11.77
C ALA A 233 3.10 -1.67 -11.80
N ARG A 234 2.36 -0.57 -11.99
CA ARG A 234 0.89 -0.59 -12.04
C ARG A 234 0.37 -1.30 -13.27
N GLU A 235 0.97 -1.02 -14.42
CA GLU A 235 0.60 -1.68 -15.67
C GLU A 235 0.89 -3.18 -15.62
N LEU A 236 2.01 -3.60 -15.01
CA LEU A 236 2.33 -5.01 -14.82
C LEU A 236 1.33 -5.74 -13.92
N VAL A 237 0.90 -5.11 -12.82
CA VAL A 237 -0.13 -5.66 -11.94
C VAL A 237 -1.48 -5.74 -12.67
N ALA A 238 -1.85 -4.71 -13.43
CA ALA A 238 -3.09 -4.69 -14.22
C ALA A 238 -3.08 -5.74 -15.35
N ASP A 239 -1.97 -5.88 -16.07
CA ASP A 239 -1.80 -6.88 -17.11
C ASP A 239 -1.86 -8.30 -16.53
N TYR A 240 -1.23 -8.53 -15.36
CA TYR A 240 -1.35 -9.78 -14.65
C TYR A 240 -2.81 -10.11 -14.31
N ALA A 241 -3.56 -9.16 -13.72
CA ALA A 241 -4.97 -9.33 -13.39
C ALA A 241 -5.79 -9.69 -14.63
N GLN A 242 -5.58 -8.95 -15.74
CA GLN A 242 -6.27 -9.17 -17.00
C GLN A 242 -5.97 -10.56 -17.59
N ARG A 243 -4.72 -11.04 -17.52
CA ARG A 243 -4.35 -12.39 -17.95
C ARG A 243 -5.03 -13.46 -17.11
N GLN A 244 -5.09 -13.29 -15.79
CA GLN A 244 -5.79 -14.23 -14.92
C GLN A 244 -7.30 -14.25 -15.21
N LEU A 245 -7.93 -13.08 -15.43
CA LEU A 245 -9.33 -13.00 -15.84
C LEU A 245 -9.58 -13.80 -17.11
N VAL A 246 -8.80 -13.56 -18.17
CA VAL A 246 -8.96 -14.26 -19.46
C VAL A 246 -8.73 -15.76 -19.29
N LYS A 247 -7.66 -16.16 -18.59
CA LYS A 247 -7.33 -17.57 -18.37
C LYS A 247 -8.43 -18.30 -17.60
N LYS A 248 -8.86 -17.75 -16.46
CA LYS A 248 -9.88 -18.36 -15.60
C LYS A 248 -11.24 -18.41 -16.28
N THR A 249 -11.66 -17.31 -16.92
CA THR A 249 -12.92 -17.28 -17.66
C THR A 249 -12.93 -18.23 -18.85
N SER A 250 -11.82 -18.37 -19.57
CA SER A 250 -11.71 -19.33 -20.69
C SER A 250 -11.94 -20.77 -20.22
N VAL A 251 -11.27 -21.18 -19.13
CA VAL A 251 -11.43 -22.53 -18.55
C VAL A 251 -12.85 -22.75 -18.05
N PHE A 252 -13.42 -21.76 -17.36
CA PHE A 252 -14.78 -21.86 -16.82
C PHE A 252 -15.82 -21.92 -17.95
N ALA A 253 -15.71 -21.03 -18.94
CA ALA A 253 -16.60 -20.95 -20.09
C ALA A 253 -16.57 -22.24 -20.91
N HIS A 254 -15.38 -22.82 -21.12
CA HIS A 254 -15.24 -24.11 -21.78
C HIS A 254 -15.95 -25.23 -21.01
N THR A 255 -15.73 -25.30 -19.69
CA THR A 255 -16.31 -26.33 -18.81
C THR A 255 -17.84 -26.27 -18.79
N TRP A 256 -18.39 -25.05 -18.73
CA TRP A 256 -19.83 -24.84 -18.62
C TRP A 256 -20.52 -24.60 -19.96
N GLY A 257 -19.79 -24.62 -21.09
CA GLY A 257 -20.33 -24.34 -22.42
C GLY A 257 -20.91 -22.93 -22.55
N LEU A 258 -20.27 -21.93 -21.95
CA LEU A 258 -20.70 -20.52 -21.97
C LEU A 258 -19.91 -19.70 -23.00
N ASP A 259 -20.47 -18.57 -23.43
CA ASP A 259 -19.70 -17.58 -24.18
C ASP A 259 -18.73 -16.83 -23.23
N GLN A 260 -17.43 -16.91 -23.52
CA GLN A 260 -16.40 -16.27 -22.69
C GLN A 260 -16.52 -14.74 -22.70
N THR A 261 -16.90 -14.13 -23.83
CA THR A 261 -16.98 -12.68 -23.97
C THR A 261 -18.14 -12.14 -23.15
N ALA A 262 -19.30 -12.81 -23.19
CA ALA A 262 -20.44 -12.52 -22.34
C ALA A 262 -20.08 -12.69 -20.86
N LEU A 263 -19.35 -13.76 -20.50
CA LEU A 263 -18.91 -13.99 -19.12
C LEU A 263 -17.99 -12.88 -18.61
N LEU A 264 -17.02 -12.44 -19.43
CA LEU A 264 -16.13 -11.33 -19.11
C LEU A 264 -16.90 -10.00 -18.97
N ARG A 265 -17.91 -9.77 -19.81
CA ARG A 265 -18.76 -8.57 -19.72
C ARG A 265 -19.50 -8.53 -18.38
N VAL A 266 -20.22 -9.61 -18.06
CA VAL A 266 -20.94 -9.73 -16.79
C VAL A 266 -19.99 -9.56 -15.61
N ALA A 267 -18.82 -10.21 -15.64
CA ALA A 267 -17.84 -10.10 -14.56
C ALA A 267 -17.31 -8.67 -14.35
N ARG A 268 -17.06 -7.91 -15.41
CA ARG A 268 -16.51 -6.55 -15.34
C ARG A 268 -17.51 -5.49 -14.90
N GLU A 269 -18.79 -5.70 -15.21
CA GLU A 269 -19.86 -4.76 -14.87
C GLU A 269 -20.47 -5.05 -13.51
N HIS A 270 -20.26 -6.26 -12.99
CA HIS A 270 -20.74 -6.66 -11.67
C HIS A 270 -19.91 -6.01 -10.57
N THR A 271 -20.60 -5.52 -9.54
CA THR A 271 -19.97 -5.06 -8.30
C THR A 271 -20.04 -6.18 -7.27
N VAL A 272 -18.88 -6.71 -6.89
CA VAL A 272 -18.74 -7.82 -5.92
C VAL A 272 -19.51 -7.52 -4.64
N GLY A 273 -20.33 -8.47 -4.19
CA GLY A 273 -21.17 -8.35 -2.99
C GLY A 273 -22.51 -7.65 -3.20
N THR A 274 -22.87 -7.28 -4.43
CA THR A 274 -24.21 -6.77 -4.77
C THR A 274 -25.03 -7.85 -5.48
N ASP A 275 -26.36 -7.78 -5.44
CA ASP A 275 -27.21 -8.67 -6.25
C ASP A 275 -27.61 -8.04 -7.61
N GLU A 276 -26.81 -7.08 -8.09
CA GLU A 276 -27.02 -6.41 -9.37
C GLU A 276 -26.20 -7.10 -10.47
N TRP A 277 -26.90 -7.71 -11.43
CA TRP A 277 -26.30 -8.50 -12.50
C TRP A 277 -26.69 -7.96 -13.88
N HIS A 278 -25.84 -7.09 -14.44
CA HIS A 278 -26.00 -6.60 -15.80
C HIS A 278 -25.66 -7.70 -16.83
N HIS A 279 -26.41 -7.73 -17.93
CA HIS A 279 -26.25 -8.68 -19.05
C HIS A 279 -26.30 -10.17 -18.69
N GLU A 280 -26.84 -10.57 -17.54
CA GLU A 280 -26.90 -11.98 -17.15
C GLU A 280 -27.79 -12.84 -18.06
N GLN A 281 -28.81 -12.23 -18.67
CA GLN A 281 -29.71 -12.92 -19.60
C GLN A 281 -28.96 -13.38 -20.86
N GLU A 282 -28.08 -12.54 -21.39
CA GLU A 282 -27.23 -12.84 -22.54
C GLU A 282 -26.32 -14.04 -22.23
N LEU A 283 -25.63 -14.00 -21.08
CA LEU A 283 -24.76 -15.08 -20.63
C LEU A 283 -25.56 -16.39 -20.41
N THR A 284 -26.73 -16.31 -19.76
CA THR A 284 -27.58 -17.47 -19.50
C THR A 284 -28.13 -18.09 -20.79
N GLN A 285 -28.41 -17.27 -21.80
CA GLN A 285 -28.86 -17.75 -23.12
C GLN A 285 -27.73 -18.36 -23.94
N SER A 286 -26.48 -17.91 -23.75
CA SER A 286 -25.30 -18.47 -24.41
C SER A 286 -24.98 -19.92 -24.00
N ALA A 287 -25.55 -20.39 -22.88
CA ALA A 287 -25.28 -21.69 -22.30
C ALA A 287 -25.63 -22.87 -23.23
N ASN A 288 -24.60 -23.58 -23.69
CA ASN A 288 -24.69 -24.73 -24.57
C ASN A 288 -24.48 -26.04 -23.78
N LEU A 289 -25.60 -26.73 -23.50
CA LEU A 289 -25.61 -27.99 -22.76
C LEU A 289 -24.76 -29.09 -23.43
N ALA A 290 -24.81 -29.20 -24.77
CA ALA A 290 -24.08 -30.25 -25.48
C ALA A 290 -22.56 -30.05 -25.35
N ALA A 291 -22.09 -28.81 -25.50
CA ALA A 291 -20.69 -28.46 -25.30
C ALA A 291 -20.26 -28.71 -23.84
N ALA A 292 -21.10 -28.34 -22.87
CA ALA A 292 -20.82 -28.52 -21.46
C ALA A 292 -20.69 -30.01 -21.07
N LEU A 293 -21.57 -30.89 -21.59
CA LEU A 293 -21.49 -32.33 -21.34
C LEU A 293 -20.24 -32.96 -21.98
N GLN A 294 -19.78 -32.46 -23.13
CA GLN A 294 -18.55 -32.92 -23.77
C GLN A 294 -17.29 -32.47 -23.02
N ALA A 295 -17.29 -31.26 -22.48
CA ALA A 295 -16.18 -30.71 -21.71
C ALA A 295 -16.11 -31.27 -20.26
N GLN A 296 -17.14 -32.00 -19.82
CA GLN A 296 -17.19 -32.56 -18.48
C GLN A 296 -16.08 -33.60 -18.26
N THR A 297 -15.27 -33.40 -17.22
CA THR A 297 -14.26 -34.36 -16.79
C THR A 297 -14.73 -35.17 -15.57
N ALA A 298 -14.12 -36.33 -15.32
CA ALA A 298 -14.48 -37.20 -14.19
C ALA A 298 -14.31 -36.52 -12.81
N THR A 299 -13.41 -35.54 -12.71
CA THR A 299 -13.14 -34.74 -11.51
C THR A 299 -13.82 -33.36 -11.53
N GLY A 300 -14.54 -33.02 -12.61
CA GLY A 300 -15.17 -31.73 -12.83
C GLY A 300 -16.59 -31.59 -12.26
N PRO A 301 -17.23 -30.42 -12.44
CA PRO A 301 -18.58 -30.19 -11.95
C PRO A 301 -19.60 -31.12 -12.61
N LYS A 302 -20.54 -31.65 -11.82
CA LYS A 302 -21.64 -32.48 -12.32
C LYS A 302 -22.67 -31.64 -13.05
N ILE A 303 -22.63 -31.61 -14.37
CA ILE A 303 -23.54 -30.89 -15.26
C ILE A 303 -24.84 -31.69 -15.44
N PRO A 304 -26.02 -31.12 -15.13
CA PRO A 304 -27.30 -31.77 -15.37
C PRO A 304 -27.52 -31.97 -16.87
N ALA A 305 -27.94 -33.17 -17.29
CA ALA A 305 -28.17 -33.48 -18.71
C ALA A 305 -29.55 -33.01 -19.23
N ILE A 306 -30.30 -32.21 -18.46
CA ILE A 306 -31.66 -31.76 -18.81
C ILE A 306 -31.84 -30.25 -18.62
N LEU A 307 -32.61 -29.64 -19.52
CA LEU A 307 -33.13 -28.28 -19.38
C LEU A 307 -34.47 -28.33 -18.62
N PRO A 308 -34.77 -27.35 -17.73
CA PRO A 308 -34.04 -26.11 -17.47
C PRO A 308 -32.94 -26.22 -16.38
N LEU A 309 -32.81 -27.39 -15.72
CA LEU A 309 -31.92 -27.55 -14.55
C LEU A 309 -30.46 -27.18 -14.81
N TYR A 310 -29.95 -27.49 -16.00
CA TYR A 310 -28.60 -27.08 -16.39
C TYR A 310 -28.41 -25.55 -16.35
N ARG A 311 -29.37 -24.77 -16.87
CA ARG A 311 -29.27 -23.30 -16.90
C ARG A 311 -29.29 -22.72 -15.49
N ILE A 312 -30.17 -23.22 -14.63
CA ILE A 312 -30.25 -22.81 -13.22
C ILE A 312 -28.92 -23.09 -12.51
N LYS A 313 -28.37 -24.29 -12.70
CA LYS A 313 -27.11 -24.68 -12.06
C LYS A 313 -25.91 -23.90 -12.60
N SER A 314 -25.86 -23.70 -13.92
CA SER A 314 -24.83 -22.89 -14.57
C SER A 314 -24.87 -21.45 -14.08
N GLN A 315 -26.07 -20.87 -13.93
CA GLN A 315 -26.27 -19.54 -13.37
C GLN A 315 -25.72 -19.40 -11.95
N ALA A 316 -26.10 -20.33 -11.06
CA ALA A 316 -25.55 -20.34 -9.72
C ALA A 316 -24.01 -20.48 -9.72
N ALA A 317 -23.46 -21.32 -10.61
CA ALA A 317 -22.03 -21.57 -10.69
C ALA A 317 -21.25 -20.35 -11.21
N TRP A 318 -21.69 -19.69 -12.28
CA TRP A 318 -20.95 -18.54 -12.81
C TRP A 318 -21.06 -17.31 -11.88
N ARG A 319 -22.17 -17.15 -11.14
CA ARG A 319 -22.28 -16.10 -10.10
C ARG A 319 -21.25 -16.32 -8.99
N GLN A 320 -21.18 -17.53 -8.44
CA GLN A 320 -20.18 -17.87 -7.42
C GLN A 320 -18.75 -17.71 -7.93
N PHE A 321 -18.49 -18.11 -9.17
CA PHE A 321 -17.18 -17.96 -9.80
C PHE A 321 -16.76 -16.50 -9.93
N ILE A 322 -17.66 -15.60 -10.32
CA ILE A 322 -17.36 -14.16 -10.40
C ILE A 322 -17.09 -13.59 -8.99
N GLU A 323 -17.96 -13.90 -8.03
CA GLU A 323 -17.91 -13.36 -6.67
C GLU A 323 -16.68 -13.84 -5.88
N HIS A 324 -16.21 -15.07 -6.11
CA HIS A 324 -15.16 -15.66 -5.27
C HIS A 324 -13.84 -15.86 -6.03
N ASP A 325 -13.88 -16.42 -7.24
CA ASP A 325 -12.66 -16.80 -7.99
C ASP A 325 -12.09 -15.66 -8.84
N LEU A 326 -12.92 -14.67 -9.22
CA LEU A 326 -12.50 -13.52 -10.02
C LEU A 326 -12.39 -12.21 -9.24
N ALA A 327 -12.97 -12.12 -8.04
CA ALA A 327 -13.09 -10.86 -7.30
C ALA A 327 -11.77 -10.11 -7.07
N ILE A 328 -10.67 -10.82 -6.82
CA ILE A 328 -9.35 -10.19 -6.61
C ILE A 328 -8.76 -9.57 -7.89
N TYR A 329 -9.20 -10.01 -9.08
CA TYR A 329 -8.72 -9.50 -10.37
C TYR A 329 -9.67 -8.46 -10.98
N LEU A 330 -10.86 -8.28 -10.40
CA LEU A 330 -11.86 -7.28 -10.80
C LEU A 330 -11.74 -5.97 -10.01
N GLN A 331 -10.78 -5.89 -9.07
CA GLN A 331 -10.47 -4.69 -8.30
C GLN A 331 -10.12 -3.53 -9.25
N LYS A 332 -10.69 -2.35 -9.00
CA LYS A 332 -10.42 -1.12 -9.74
C LYS A 332 -9.39 -0.26 -9.02
#